data_AF-A0A136PXX7-F1
#
_entry.id   AF-A0A136PXX7-F1
#
_cell.length_a   1.000
_cell.length_b   1.000
_cell.length_c   1.000
_cell.angle_alpha   90.00
_cell.angle_beta   90.00
_cell.angle_gamma   90.00
#
_symmetry.space_group_name_H-M   'P 1'
#
loop_
_entity.id
_entity.type
_entity.pdbx_description
1 polymer ?
#
loop_
_entity_poly.entity_id
_entity_poly.type
_entity_poly.pdbx_seq_one_letter_code
_entity_poly.pdbx_strand_id
1 'polypeptide(L)'
;MTTPDRMSLTDLGARLTAVTRLPDTTTPANRARIMLQLQAEITEALSAAIDEAVVASVTEIGREQTAELIGRSPGEVGRRTTAHNRRIGRPGRPGRRPRQPS
;
A
#
# COMPACT_ATOMS: atom_id res chain seq x y z
N MET A 1 9.21 -1.37 21.47
CA MET A 1 8.12 -0.71 20.72
C MET A 1 7.49 -1.75 19.83
N THR A 2 6.36 -2.31 20.25
CA THR A 2 5.57 -3.26 19.46
C THR A 2 4.94 -2.48 18.32
N THR A 3 5.36 -2.76 17.08
CA THR A 3 4.63 -2.28 15.90
C THR A 3 3.18 -2.75 16.06
N PRO A 4 2.16 -1.87 15.99
CA PRO A 4 0.78 -2.32 16.05
C PRO A 4 0.60 -3.39 14.98
N ASP A 5 0.09 -4.55 15.39
CA ASP A 5 -0.11 -5.70 14.53
C ASP A 5 -1.02 -5.27 13.38
N ARG A 6 -0.44 -5.00 12.20
CA ARG A 6 -1.19 -4.52 11.06
C ARG A 6 -2.06 -5.67 10.60
N MET A 7 -3.37 -5.49 10.64
CA MET A 7 -4.31 -6.50 10.13
C MET A 7 -3.98 -6.85 8.67
N SER A 8 -3.97 -8.14 8.37
CA SER A 8 -3.76 -8.61 7.01
C SER A 8 -4.94 -8.22 6.12
N LEU A 9 -4.74 -8.22 4.79
CA LEU A 9 -5.83 -8.01 3.84
C LEU A 9 -6.97 -9.04 4.02
N THR A 10 -6.64 -10.26 4.45
CA THR A 10 -7.63 -11.30 4.77
C THR A 10 -8.48 -10.91 5.96
N ASP A 11 -7.87 -10.43 7.05
CA ASP A 11 -8.59 -10.00 8.26
C ASP A 11 -9.49 -8.78 7.99
N LEU A 12 -8.98 -7.84 7.20
CA LEU A 12 -9.73 -6.65 6.80
C LEU A 12 -10.92 -7.03 5.91
N GLY A 13 -10.75 -7.98 4.99
CA GLY A 13 -11.84 -8.53 4.18
C GLY A 13 -12.91 -9.23 5.02
N ALA A 14 -12.49 -10.00 6.03
CA ALA A 14 -13.40 -10.64 6.98
C ALA A 14 -14.20 -9.61 7.79
N ARG A 15 -13.55 -8.55 8.28
CA ARG A 15 -14.22 -7.44 8.98
C ARG A 15 -15.20 -6.70 8.08
N LEU A 16 -14.82 -6.39 6.83
CA LEU A 16 -15.72 -5.74 5.88
C LEU A 16 -16.98 -6.58 5.65
N THR A 17 -16.82 -7.89 5.48
CA THR A 17 -17.93 -8.85 5.35
C THR A 17 -18.81 -8.90 6.61
N ALA A 18 -18.21 -8.82 7.79
CA ALA A 18 -18.97 -8.78 9.04
C ALA A 18 -19.81 -7.50 9.14
N VAL A 19 -19.27 -6.35 8.72
CA VAL A 19 -19.96 -5.06 8.77
C VAL A 19 -21.17 -5.01 7.83
N THR A 20 -21.08 -5.62 6.65
CA THR A 20 -22.21 -5.72 5.71
C THR A 20 -23.32 -6.64 6.20
N ARG A 21 -23.03 -7.54 7.15
CA ARG A 21 -23.99 -8.47 7.76
C ARG A 21 -24.53 -8.02 9.12
N LEU A 22 -24.17 -6.82 9.57
CA LEU A 22 -24.67 -6.29 10.85
C LEU A 22 -26.19 -6.20 10.84
N PRO A 23 -26.86 -6.65 11.92
CA PRO A 23 -28.33 -6.66 12.00
C PRO A 23 -28.90 -5.26 11.84
N ASP A 24 -30.15 -5.18 11.39
CA ASP A 24 -30.87 -3.91 11.14
C ASP A 24 -31.03 -3.02 12.38
N THR A 25 -30.79 -3.57 13.57
CA THR A 25 -30.70 -2.83 14.83
C THR A 25 -29.47 -1.91 14.90
N THR A 26 -28.51 -2.08 13.99
CA THR A 26 -27.39 -1.14 13.82
C THR A 26 -27.85 0.05 13.00
N THR A 27 -27.81 1.26 13.58
CA THR A 27 -28.14 2.47 12.82
C THR A 27 -27.26 2.59 11.57
N PRO A 28 -27.80 3.03 10.42
CA PRO A 28 -27.02 3.25 9.21
C PRO A 28 -25.77 4.11 9.43
N ALA A 29 -25.87 5.11 10.32
CA ALA A 29 -24.76 5.97 10.71
C ALA A 29 -23.59 5.20 11.36
N ASN A 30 -23.87 4.22 12.24
CA ASN A 30 -22.84 3.40 12.85
C ASN A 30 -22.17 2.47 11.83
N ARG A 31 -22.93 1.90 10.90
CA ARG A 31 -22.39 1.07 9.81
C ARG A 31 -21.46 1.90 8.92
N ALA A 32 -21.88 3.11 8.53
CA ALA A 32 -21.06 4.03 7.74
C ALA A 32 -19.76 4.42 8.46
N ARG A 33 -19.83 4.72 9.77
CA ARG A 33 -18.64 5.04 10.57
C ARG A 33 -17.61 3.92 10.54
N ILE A 34 -18.04 2.67 10.72
CA ILE A 34 -17.13 1.51 10.70
C ILE A 34 -16.57 1.29 9.28
N MET A 35 -17.39 1.44 8.23
CA MET A 35 -16.93 1.34 6.85
C MET A 35 -15.85 2.38 6.50
N LEU A 36 -16.00 3.63 6.95
CA LEU A 36 -15.00 4.67 6.74
C LEU A 36 -13.66 4.37 7.45
N GLN A 37 -13.72 3.80 8.66
CA GLN A 37 -12.52 3.35 9.37
C GLN A 37 -11.82 2.21 8.62
N LEU A 38 -12.59 1.19 8.20
CA LEU A 38 -12.05 0.08 7.42
C LEU A 38 -11.51 0.52 6.05
N GLN A 39 -12.12 1.50 5.41
CA GLN A 39 -11.66 2.03 4.12
C GLN A 39 -10.22 2.55 4.22
N ALA A 40 -9.89 3.28 5.28
CA ALA A 40 -8.53 3.79 5.49
C ALA A 40 -7.53 2.65 5.68
N GLU A 41 -7.85 1.68 6.54
CA GLU A 41 -7.01 0.51 6.81
C GLU A 41 -6.79 -0.36 5.55
N ILE A 42 -7.86 -0.64 4.80
CA ILE A 42 -7.81 -1.40 3.55
C ILE A 42 -6.97 -0.68 2.49
N THR A 43 -7.16 0.63 2.33
CA THR A 43 -6.40 1.41 1.34
C THR A 43 -4.91 1.37 1.63
N GLU A 44 -4.52 1.47 2.90
CA GLU A 44 -3.12 1.37 3.32
C GLU A 44 -2.56 -0.04 3.09
N ALA A 45 -3.27 -1.08 3.55
CA ALA A 45 -2.85 -2.47 3.41
C ALA A 45 -2.73 -2.88 1.93
N LEU A 46 -3.70 -2.49 1.10
CA LEU A 46 -3.70 -2.76 -0.33
C LEU A 46 -2.53 -2.05 -1.02
N SER A 47 -2.28 -0.79 -0.68
CA SER A 47 -1.14 -0.05 -1.23
C SER A 47 0.19 -0.73 -0.87
N ALA A 48 0.33 -1.19 0.38
CA ALA A 48 1.54 -1.90 0.82
C ALA A 48 1.76 -3.21 0.05
N ALA A 49 0.71 -4.02 -0.14
CA ALA A 49 0.77 -5.26 -0.90
C ALA A 49 1.10 -5.00 -2.38
N ILE A 50 0.51 -3.97 -2.99
CA ILE A 50 0.84 -3.57 -4.37
C ILE A 50 2.30 -3.14 -4.47
N ASP A 51 2.79 -2.31 -3.53
CA ASP A 51 4.18 -1.84 -3.57
C ASP A 51 5.17 -3.01 -3.47
N GLU A 52 4.88 -4.01 -2.62
CA GLU A 52 5.66 -5.24 -2.51
C GLU A 52 5.66 -6.06 -3.81
N ALA A 53 4.49 -6.30 -4.40
CA ALA A 53 4.38 -7.00 -5.68
C ALA A 53 5.15 -6.29 -6.79
N VAL A 54 5.07 -4.95 -6.85
CA VAL A 54 5.85 -4.15 -7.79
C VAL A 54 7.36 -4.31 -7.59
N VAL A 55 7.83 -4.36 -6.34
CA VAL A 55 9.27 -4.60 -6.07
C VAL A 55 9.71 -5.99 -6.51
N ALA A 56 8.88 -7.01 -6.28
CA ALA A 56 9.14 -8.37 -6.76
C ALA A 56 9.26 -8.39 -8.29
N SER A 57 8.29 -7.82 -9.01
CA SER A 57 8.33 -7.73 -10.48
C SER A 57 9.53 -6.95 -11.00
N VAL A 58 9.87 -5.80 -10.39
CA VAL A 58 11.05 -5.02 -10.79
C VAL A 58 12.33 -5.83 -10.61
N THR A 59 12.40 -6.70 -9.61
CA THR A 59 13.56 -7.57 -9.37
C THR A 59 13.67 -8.68 -10.40
N GLU A 60 12.54 -9.18 -10.90
CA GLU A 60 12.47 -10.29 -11.85
C GLU A 60 12.67 -9.85 -13.30
N ILE A 61 11.93 -8.82 -13.74
CA ILE A 61 11.84 -8.40 -15.15
C ILE A 61 12.29 -6.96 -15.40
N GLY A 62 12.70 -6.24 -14.36
CA GLY A 62 13.15 -4.86 -14.49
C GLY A 62 12.01 -3.83 -14.54
N ARG A 63 12.38 -2.55 -14.43
CA ARG A 63 11.44 -1.43 -14.23
C ARG A 63 10.55 -1.14 -15.43
N GLU A 64 11.13 -1.05 -16.62
CA GLU A 64 10.40 -0.67 -17.84
C GLU A 64 9.34 -1.73 -18.18
N GLN A 65 9.72 -3.01 -18.16
CA GLN A 65 8.80 -4.11 -18.44
C GLN A 65 7.72 -4.26 -17.36
N THR A 66 8.06 -4.05 -16.08
CA THR A 66 7.05 -4.00 -15.01
C THR A 66 6.04 -2.87 -15.28
N ALA A 67 6.51 -1.68 -15.67
CA ALA A 67 5.65 -0.53 -15.93
C ALA A 67 4.66 -0.80 -17.07
N GLU A 68 5.13 -1.40 -18.15
CA GLU A 68 4.31 -1.83 -19.29
C GLU A 68 3.22 -2.83 -18.86
N LEU A 69 3.59 -3.91 -18.15
CA LEU A 69 2.64 -4.96 -17.76
C LEU A 69 1.52 -4.47 -16.83
N ILE A 70 1.81 -3.52 -15.94
CA ILE A 70 0.80 -2.98 -15.02
C ILE A 70 0.06 -1.75 -15.58
N GLY A 71 0.38 -1.32 -16.80
CA GLY A 71 -0.23 -0.15 -17.44
C GLY A 71 0.09 1.17 -16.74
N ARG A 72 1.31 1.33 -16.21
CA ARG A 72 1.77 2.53 -15.47
C ARG A 72 3.05 3.11 -16.05
N SER A 73 3.41 4.31 -15.60
CA SER A 73 4.69 4.91 -15.98
C SER A 73 5.86 4.32 -15.18
N PRO A 74 7.09 4.26 -15.74
CA PRO A 74 8.29 3.87 -15.01
C PRO A 74 8.55 4.74 -13.76
N GLY A 75 8.14 6.01 -13.81
CA GLY A 75 8.21 6.93 -12.67
C GLY A 75 7.28 6.52 -11.52
N GLU A 76 6.07 6.02 -11.81
CA GLU A 76 5.17 5.48 -10.80
C GLU A 76 5.74 4.21 -10.16
N VAL A 77 6.26 3.28 -10.98
CA VAL A 77 6.96 2.09 -10.48
C VAL A 77 8.09 2.48 -9.54
N GLY A 78 8.93 3.46 -9.91
CA GLY A 78 9.99 3.97 -9.06
C GLY A 78 9.50 4.55 -7.72
N ARG A 79 8.37 5.27 -7.73
CA ARG A 79 7.74 5.78 -6.49
C ARG A 79 7.26 4.65 -5.59
N ARG A 80 6.62 3.62 -6.14
CA ARG A 80 6.15 2.44 -5.39
C ARG A 80 7.31 1.65 -4.79
N THR A 81 8.37 1.40 -5.56
CA THR A 81 9.61 0.79 -5.05
C THR A 81 10.20 1.59 -3.89
N THR A 82 10.22 2.92 -4.01
CA THR A 82 10.71 3.81 -2.94
C THR A 82 9.83 3.74 -1.70
N ALA A 83 8.50 3.72 -1.86
CA ALA A 83 7.55 3.60 -0.76
C ALA A 83 7.72 2.27 -0.01
N HIS A 84 7.83 1.15 -0.72
CA HIS A 84 8.12 -0.15 -0.12
C HIS A 84 9.44 -0.13 0.66
N ASN A 85 10.54 0.31 0.03
CA ASN A 85 11.86 0.38 0.67
C ASN A 85 11.84 1.22 1.95
N ARG A 86 11.15 2.36 1.94
CA ARG A 86 10.95 3.20 3.13
C ARG A 86 10.19 2.45 4.23
N ARG A 87 9.13 1.71 3.87
CA ARG A 87 8.29 0.96 4.80
C ARG A 87 9.05 -0.15 5.51
N ILE A 88 9.97 -0.84 4.81
CA ILE A 88 10.81 -1.91 5.38
C ILE A 88 12.15 -1.42 5.94
N GLY A 89 12.37 -0.09 6.01
CA GLY A 89 13.59 0.49 6.58
C GLY A 89 14.86 0.34 5.73
N ARG A 90 14.75 0.04 4.43
CA ARG A 90 15.93 0.01 3.54
C ARG A 90 16.47 1.43 3.34
N PRO A 91 17.80 1.62 3.44
CA PRO A 91 18.41 2.93 3.23
C PRO A 91 18.11 3.44 1.82
N GLY A 92 17.72 4.72 1.73
CA GLY A 92 17.53 5.38 0.45
C GLY A 92 18.83 5.43 -0.36
N ARG A 93 18.73 5.49 -1.69
CA ARG A 93 19.89 5.77 -2.54
C ARG A 93 20.55 7.07 -2.05
N PRO A 94 21.90 7.16 -2.00
CA PRO A 94 22.59 8.40 -1.67
C PRO A 94 22.01 9.54 -2.52
N GLY A 95 21.60 10.61 -1.86
CA GLY A 95 21.06 11.79 -2.54
C GLY A 95 22.04 12.27 -3.61
N ARG A 96 21.49 12.75 -4.73
CA ARG A 96 22.31 13.35 -5.78
C ARG A 96 23.00 14.58 -5.19
N ARG A 97 24.34 14.59 -5.12
CA ARG A 97 25.08 15.79 -4.68
C ARG A 97 24.65 16.97 -5.57
N PRO A 98 24.40 18.16 -5.00
CA PRO A 98 24.08 19.33 -5.78
C PRO A 98 25.19 19.60 -6.78
N ARG A 99 24.81 19.91 -8.03
CA ARG A 99 25.74 20.28 -9.09
C ARG A 99 26.33 21.63 -8.68
N GLN A 100 27.62 21.66 -8.34
CA GLN A 100 28.27 22.93 -8.04
C GLN A 100 28.17 23.83 -9.28
N PRO A 101 27.70 25.09 -9.14
CA PRO A 101 27.79 26.05 -10.23
C PRO A 101 29.26 26.30 -10.53
N SER A 102 29.61 26.19 -11.82
CA SER A 102 30.90 26.60 -12.38
C SER A 102 31.11 28.09 -12.27
#